data_AF-A0A1Z9DSS8-F1
#
_entry.id   AF-A0A1Z9DSS8-F1
#
_cell.length_a   1.000
_cell.length_b   1.000
_cell.length_c   1.000
_cell.angle_alpha   90.00
_cell.angle_beta   90.00
_cell.angle_gamma   90.00
#
_symmetry.space_group_name_H-M   'P 1'
#
loop_
_entity.id
_entity.type
_entity.pdbx_description
1 polymer ?
#
loop_
_entity_poly.entity_id
_entity_poly.type
_entity_poly.pdbx_seq_one_letter_code
_entity_poly.pdbx_strand_id
1 'polypeptide(L)' 'MGNAVKRNKIRRKLKAIVHKLLKKRGAINRNYTYIVFGKSNAYTEKQSVLMPEMIKCFKKIK' A
#
# COMPACT_ATOMS: atom_id res chain seq x y z
N MET A 1 -15.83 8.77 0.04
CA MET A 1 -14.54 9.14 0.65
C MET A 1 -14.66 10.48 1.37
N GLY A 2 -15.06 10.48 2.64
CA GLY A 2 -15.23 11.72 3.43
C GLY A 2 -13.97 12.14 4.20
N ASN A 3 -13.95 13.41 4.62
CA ASN A 3 -12.99 14.16 5.46
C ASN A 3 -11.47 13.96 5.20
N ALA A 4 -10.71 15.06 5.14
CA ALA A 4 -9.28 15.05 4.83
C ALA A 4 -8.46 14.15 5.78
N VAL A 5 -8.88 14.06 7.05
CA VAL A 5 -8.26 13.20 8.07
C VAL A 5 -8.32 11.72 7.69
N LYS A 6 -9.47 11.23 7.22
CA LYS A 6 -9.64 9.81 6.86
C LYS A 6 -8.79 9.47 5.63
N ARG A 7 -8.77 10.34 4.61
CA ARG A 7 -7.91 10.19 3.42
C ARG A 7 -6.42 10.16 3.79
N ASN A 8 -5.98 11.06 4.66
CA ASN A 8 -4.60 11.09 5.13
C ASN A 8 -4.21 9.86 5.95
N LYS A 9 -5.14 9.30 6.74
CA LYS A 9 -4.90 8.05 7.47
C LYS A 9 -4.67 6.88 6.52
N ILE A 10 -5.45 6.77 5.44
CA ILE A 10 -5.26 5.76 4.39
C ILE A 10 -3.90 5.95 3.71
N ARG A 11 -3.58 7.18 3.28
CA ARG A 11 -2.29 7.51 2.65
C ARG A 11 -1.11 7.10 3.54
N ARG A 12 -1.16 7.40 4.84
CA ARG A 12 -0.11 7.05 5.81
C ARG A 12 0.02 5.54 6.01
N LYS A 13 -1.09 4.80 6.12
CA LYS A 13 -1.08 3.33 6.22
C LYS A 13 -0.40 2.70 5.01
N LEU A 14 -0.82 3.08 3.80
CA LEU A 14 -0.25 2.56 2.57
C LEU A 14 1.25 2.90 2.44
N LYS A 15 1.62 4.17 2.69
CA LYS A 15 3.03 4.62 2.67
C LYS A 15 3.91 3.82 3.63
N ALA A 16 3.43 3.54 4.85
CA ALA A 16 4.18 2.75 5.83
C ALA A 16 4.43 1.30 5.36
N ILE A 17 3.47 0.68 4.69
CA ILE A 17 3.65 -0.67 4.12
C ILE A 17 4.66 -0.61 2.96
N VAL A 18 4.55 0.35 2.05
CA VAL A 18 5.51 0.53 0.93
C VAL A 18 6.93 0.70 1.47
N HIS A 19 7.13 1.55 2.48
CA HIS A 19 8.44 1.74 3.12
C HIS A 19 8.99 0.44 3.72
N LYS A 20 8.16 -0.41 4.33
CA LYS A 20 8.59 -1.73 4.83
C LYS A 20 9.01 -2.66 3.69
N LEU A 21 8.31 -2.63 2.56
CA LEU A 21 8.62 -3.45 1.39
C LEU A 21 9.90 -2.98 0.69
N LEU A 22 10.15 -1.66 0.61
CA LEU A 22 11.37 -1.13 0.01
C LEU A 22 12.65 -1.57 0.73
N LYS A 23 12.56 -1.87 2.04
CA LYS A 23 13.66 -2.40 2.85
C LYS A 23 13.95 -3.88 2.55
N LYS A 24 12.98 -4.65 2.05
CA LYS A 24 13.16 -6.06 1.69
C LYS A 24 13.66 -6.16 0.24
N ARG A 25 14.85 -6.70 0.04
CA ARG A 25 15.39 -6.95 -1.31
C ARG A 25 14.44 -7.86 -2.10
N GLY A 26 14.15 -7.51 -3.35
CA GLY A 26 13.30 -8.29 -4.25
C GLY A 26 11.79 -8.20 -4.01
N ALA A 27 11.31 -7.42 -3.03
CA ALA A 27 9.87 -7.33 -2.76
C ALA A 27 9.11 -6.41 -3.72
N ILE A 28 9.78 -5.42 -4.32
CA ILE A 28 9.23 -4.47 -5.30
C ILE A 28 10.30 -4.24 -6.38
N ASN A 29 9.90 -4.25 -7.65
CA ASN A 29 10.77 -3.90 -8.77
C ASN A 29 10.93 -2.37 -8.83
N ARG A 30 12.17 -1.87 -8.83
CA ARG A 30 12.46 -0.41 -8.80
C ARG A 30 12.46 0.25 -10.18
N ASN A 31 12.33 -0.52 -11.25
CA ASN A 31 12.33 -0.01 -12.63
C ASN A 31 10.95 0.50 -13.09
N TYR A 32 9.98 0.59 -12.18
CA TYR A 32 8.63 1.08 -12.46
C TYR A 32 8.22 2.20 -11.51
N THR A 33 7.41 3.13 -12.02
CA THR A 33 6.69 4.10 -11.19
C THR A 33 5.31 3.54 -10.85
N TYR A 34 5.02 3.36 -9.56
CA TYR A 34 3.75 2.82 -9.09
C TYR A 34 2.80 3.91 -8.62
N ILE A 35 1.55 3.86 -9.09
CA ILE A 35 0.45 4.66 -8.57
C ILE A 35 -0.44 3.74 -7.73
N VAL A 36 -0.60 4.07 -6.44
CA VAL A 36 -1.38 3.26 -5.48
C VAL A 36 -2.71 3.95 -5.18
N PHE A 37 -3.82 3.30 -5.52
CA PHE A 37 -5.16 3.77 -5.23
C PHE A 37 -5.69 3.19 -3.91
N GLY A 38 -5.96 4.07 -2.94
CA GLY A 38 -6.59 3.68 -1.67
C GLY A 38 -8.11 3.61 -1.80
N LYS A 39 -8.69 2.41 -1.82
CA LYS A 39 -10.15 2.21 -1.75
C LYS A 39 -10.70 2.56 -0.35
N SER A 40 -11.99 2.86 -0.23
CA SER A 40 -12.66 3.19 1.04
C SER A 40 -12.43 2.15 2.14
N ASN A 41 -12.43 0.87 1.76
CA ASN A 41 -12.28 -0.25 2.69
C ASN A 41 -10.89 -0.28 3.35
N ALA A 42 -9.86 0.30 2.71
CA ALA A 42 -8.51 0.38 3.29
C ALA A 42 -8.44 1.21 4.59
N TYR A 43 -9.48 2.02 4.88
CA TYR A 43 -9.59 2.74 6.14
C TYR A 43 -9.84 1.80 7.32
N THR A 44 -10.84 0.92 7.19
CA THR A 44 -11.30 -0.01 8.23
C THR A 44 -10.40 -1.22 8.35
N GLU A 45 -9.79 -1.66 7.25
CA GLU A 45 -8.93 -2.84 7.25
C GLU A 45 -7.68 -2.69 8.13
N LYS A 46 -7.32 -3.83 8.75
CA LYS A 46 -6.10 -3.95 9.54
C LYS A 46 -4.88 -4.02 8.63
N GLN A 47 -3.75 -3.50 9.12
CA GLN A 47 -2.49 -3.52 8.38
C GLN A 47 -2.03 -4.95 8.04
N SER A 48 -2.34 -5.93 8.90
CA SER A 48 -2.04 -7.35 8.71
C SER A 48 -2.71 -7.95 7.47
N VAL A 49 -3.89 -7.45 7.10
CA VAL A 49 -4.64 -7.90 5.91
C VAL A 49 -4.17 -7.12 4.67
N LEU A 50 -3.96 -5.81 4.82
CA LEU A 50 -3.59 -4.94 3.70
C LEU A 50 -2.19 -5.22 3.14
N MET A 51 -1.25 -5.62 4.02
CA MET A 51 0.13 -5.89 3.62
C MET A 51 0.30 -7.06 2.64
N PRO A 52 -0.23 -8.27 2.90
CA PRO A 52 -0.12 -9.39 1.96
C PRO A 52 -0.83 -9.11 0.63
N GLU A 53 -1.99 -8.44 0.65
CA GLU A 53 -2.68 -8.05 -0.58
C GLU A 53 -1.85 -7.08 -1.44
N MET A 54 -1.20 -6.10 -0.81
CA MET A 54 -0.35 -5.16 -1.55
C MET A 54 0.87 -5.85 -2.16
N ILE A 55 1.48 -6.81 -1.44
CA ILE A 55 2.58 -7.63 -1.97
C ILE A 55 2.11 -8.45 -3.18
N LYS A 56 0.93 -9.07 -3.08
CA LYS A 56 0.32 -9.83 -4.19
C LYS A 56 0.12 -8.95 -5.42
N CYS A 57 -0.32 -7.70 -5.24
CA CYS A 57 -0.45 -6.73 -6.32
C CYS A 57 0.89 -6.39 -6.98
N PHE A 58 1.94 -6.10 -6.20
CA PHE A 58 3.27 -5.81 -6.77
C PHE A 58 3.86 -7.01 -7.51
N LYS A 59 3.68 -8.24 -6.99
CA LYS A 59 4.18 -9.46 -7.64
C LYS A 59 3.51 -9.78 -8.98
N LYS A 60 2.28 -9.30 -9.21
CA LYS A 60 1.59 -9.46 -10.51
C LYS A 60 2.24 -8.63 -11.62
N ILE A 61 2.94 -7.56 -11.26
CA ILE A 61 3.62 -6.67 -12.19
C ILE A 61 5.05 -7.24 -12.35
N LYS A 62 5.26 -8.03 -13.41
CA LYS A 62 6.58 -8.53 -13.83
C LYS A 62 7.21 -7.53 -14.79
#